data_AF-A0A837IC11-F1
#
_entry.id   AF-A0A837IC11-F1
#
_cell.length_a   1.000
_cell.length_b   1.000
_cell.length_c   1.000
_cell.angle_alpha   90.00
_cell.angle_beta   90.00
_cell.angle_gamma   90.00
#
_symmetry.space_group_name_H-M   'P 1'
#
loop_
_entity.id
_entity.type
_entity.pdbx_description
1 polymer ?
#
loop_
_entity_poly.entity_id
_entity_poly.type
_entity_poly.pdbx_seq_one_letter_code
_entity_poly.pdbx_strand_id
1 'polypeptide(L)'
;MKTKYKKILIPLFLISVISIGYIILVSLPKGNLQKKTSSIPKTGASYNDLTPGVSTIDDVQKTLGTPVKETQNDAVTLLEYESSNPNFNNEFNLRSGVLYFVKQQVTESDKISITNINEKYGSYEYVLYGPLSTSSFNLYVYPNKGVAYVGNQYSGIVFEIWYFPPTTIEDFKTQYASDYTETLRPSQ
;
A
#
# COMPACT_ATOMS: atom_id res chain seq x y z
N MET A 1 26.90 64.66 24.75
CA MET A 1 27.40 63.30 25.06
C MET A 1 26.37 62.17 24.86
N LYS A 2 25.10 62.42 24.48
CA LYS A 2 24.04 61.38 24.38
C LYS A 2 23.82 60.72 22.99
N THR A 3 24.41 61.25 21.92
CA THR A 3 24.14 60.79 20.54
C THR A 3 25.11 59.71 20.02
N LYS A 4 26.32 59.58 20.59
CA LYS A 4 27.28 58.53 20.19
C LYS A 4 26.85 57.13 20.63
N TYR A 5 26.26 57.00 21.82
CA TYR A 5 25.81 55.70 22.35
C TYR A 5 24.64 55.12 21.55
N LYS A 6 23.73 55.95 21.02
CA LYS A 6 22.60 55.48 20.18
C LYS A 6 23.08 54.81 18.88
N LYS A 7 24.18 55.28 18.29
CA LYS A 7 24.74 54.69 17.05
C LYS A 7 25.38 53.32 17.27
N ILE A 8 25.82 53.02 18.49
CA ILE A 8 26.43 51.73 18.87
C ILE A 8 25.37 50.76 19.44
N LEU A 9 24.34 51.28 20.12
CA LEU A 9 23.25 50.47 20.69
C LEU A 9 22.36 49.83 19.61
N ILE A 10 22.10 50.52 18.50
CA ILE A 10 21.26 50.00 17.40
C ILE A 10 21.85 48.73 16.75
N PRO A 11 23.13 48.67 16.34
CA PRO A 11 23.70 47.44 15.77
C PRO A 11 23.81 46.31 16.81
N LEU A 12 24.11 46.63 18.08
CA LEU A 12 24.15 45.63 19.16
C LEU A 12 22.76 45.01 19.42
N PHE A 13 21.70 45.82 19.36
CA PHE A 13 20.33 45.31 19.48
C PHE A 13 19.94 44.44 18.29
N LEU A 14 20.31 44.82 17.07
CA LEU A 14 20.08 44.01 15.87
C LEU A 14 20.79 42.65 15.92
N ILE A 15 22.06 42.62 16.35
CA ILE A 15 22.83 41.38 16.53
C ILE A 15 22.19 40.49 17.60
N SER A 16 21.70 41.08 18.69
CA SER A 16 20.97 40.36 19.74
C SER A 16 19.69 39.71 19.21
N VAL A 17 18.87 40.45 18.45
CA VAL A 17 17.62 39.92 17.86
C VAL A 17 17.89 38.79 16.87
N ILE A 18 18.91 38.92 16.02
CA ILE A 18 19.30 37.86 15.07
C ILE A 18 19.78 36.61 15.82
N SER A 19 20.56 36.79 16.89
CA SER A 19 21.07 35.68 17.70
C SER A 19 19.95 34.93 18.42
N ILE A 20 18.95 35.65 18.96
CA ILE A 20 17.78 35.06 19.60
C ILE A 20 16.92 34.30 18.57
N GLY A 21 16.72 34.89 17.38
CA GLY A 21 16.00 34.22 16.28
C GLY A 21 16.70 32.93 15.83
N TYR A 22 18.03 32.94 15.73
CA TYR A 22 18.82 31.75 15.41
C TYR A 22 18.71 30.67 16.49
N ILE A 23 18.78 31.06 17.77
CA ILE A 23 18.62 30.12 18.89
C ILE A 23 17.23 29.48 18.85
N ILE A 24 16.15 30.24 18.61
CA ILE A 24 14.80 29.67 18.47
C ILE A 24 14.75 28.72 17.27
N LEU A 25 15.34 29.09 16.13
CA LEU A 25 15.32 28.26 14.92
C LEU A 25 16.07 26.93 15.11
N VAL A 26 17.17 26.93 15.88
CA VAL A 26 17.95 25.72 16.20
C VAL A 26 17.35 24.93 17.38
N SER A 27 16.64 25.61 18.29
CA SER A 27 16.00 25.00 19.47
C SER A 27 14.57 24.54 19.21
N LEU A 28 14.00 24.84 18.03
CA LEU A 28 12.78 24.19 17.57
C LEU A 28 13.05 22.68 17.59
N PRO A 29 12.33 21.91 18.41
CA PRO A 29 12.49 20.47 18.43
C PRO A 29 12.23 20.01 17.00
N LYS A 30 13.27 19.46 16.36
CA LYS A 30 13.11 18.71 15.11
C LYS A 30 12.04 17.70 15.44
N GLY A 31 10.83 17.92 14.95
CA GLY A 31 9.70 17.05 15.23
C GLY A 31 10.21 15.64 14.99
N ASN A 32 10.18 14.83 16.03
CA ASN A 32 10.40 13.40 15.88
C ASN A 32 9.26 12.95 14.97
N LEU A 33 9.50 13.00 13.66
CA LEU A 33 8.94 12.07 12.72
C LEU A 33 9.49 10.73 13.18
N GLN A 34 8.90 10.20 14.26
CA GLN A 34 8.78 8.77 14.41
C GLN A 34 8.12 8.35 13.11
N LYS A 35 8.98 7.96 12.16
CA LYS A 35 8.62 7.05 11.09
C LYS A 35 7.98 5.91 11.86
N LYS A 36 6.65 5.91 11.91
CA LYS A 36 5.88 4.81 12.47
C LYS A 36 6.25 3.66 11.56
N THR A 37 7.30 2.92 11.92
CA THR A 37 7.60 1.64 11.32
C THR A 37 6.40 0.80 11.67
N SER A 38 5.41 0.84 10.78
CA SER A 38 4.35 -0.14 10.70
C SER A 38 5.09 -1.45 10.52
N SER A 39 5.33 -2.15 11.63
CA SER A 39 5.87 -3.50 11.60
C SER A 39 4.78 -4.34 10.97
N ILE A 40 4.83 -4.49 9.65
CA ILE A 40 3.95 -5.39 8.91
C ILE A 40 4.03 -6.74 9.62
N PRO A 41 2.90 -7.32 10.04
CA PRO A 41 2.89 -8.59 10.74
C PRO A 41 3.70 -9.63 9.96
N LYS A 42 4.35 -10.56 10.67
CA LYS A 42 5.02 -11.70 10.01
C LYS A 42 4.07 -12.51 9.11
N THR A 43 2.78 -12.40 9.36
CA THR A 43 1.70 -13.03 8.60
C THR A 43 1.32 -12.30 7.32
N GLY A 44 1.92 -11.13 7.03
CA GLY A 44 1.68 -10.36 5.81
C GLY A 44 0.61 -9.27 5.94
N ALA A 45 0.21 -8.74 4.78
CA ALA A 45 -0.84 -7.74 4.64
C ALA A 45 -2.24 -8.36 4.77
N SER A 46 -3.21 -7.53 5.12
CA SER A 46 -4.59 -7.94 5.40
C SER A 46 -5.60 -7.00 4.75
N TYR A 47 -6.73 -7.55 4.31
CA TYR A 47 -7.91 -6.81 3.88
C TYR A 47 -8.94 -6.80 5.01
N ASN A 48 -9.30 -5.64 5.57
CA ASN A 48 -10.25 -5.56 6.70
C ASN A 48 -9.93 -6.56 7.83
N ASP A 49 -8.65 -6.63 8.23
CA ASP A 49 -8.10 -7.58 9.21
C ASP A 49 -8.15 -9.07 8.83
N LEU A 50 -8.66 -9.42 7.63
CA LEU A 50 -8.58 -10.75 7.05
C LEU A 50 -7.20 -10.96 6.45
N THR A 51 -6.46 -11.91 7.01
CA THR A 51 -5.06 -12.18 6.67
C THR A 51 -4.94 -13.52 5.95
N PRO A 52 -4.52 -13.52 4.68
CA PRO A 52 -4.26 -14.76 3.95
C PRO A 52 -3.23 -15.65 4.68
N GLY A 53 -3.51 -16.95 4.72
CA GLY A 53 -2.75 -17.96 5.45
C GLY A 53 -3.13 -18.09 6.93
N VAL A 54 -4.03 -17.23 7.44
CA VAL A 54 -4.44 -17.22 8.85
C VAL A 54 -5.96 -17.25 9.00
N SER A 55 -6.67 -16.33 8.33
CA SER A 55 -8.12 -16.20 8.46
C SER A 55 -8.84 -17.40 7.88
N THR A 56 -9.87 -17.86 8.58
CA THR A 56 -10.72 -18.98 8.17
C THR A 56 -11.93 -18.50 7.38
N ILE A 57 -12.68 -19.42 6.80
CA ILE A 57 -13.98 -19.12 6.17
C ILE A 57 -14.94 -18.43 7.14
N ASP A 58 -14.95 -18.86 8.41
CA ASP A 58 -15.80 -18.26 9.44
C ASP A 58 -15.40 -16.81 9.72
N ASP A 59 -14.11 -16.50 9.72
CA ASP A 59 -13.62 -15.12 9.86
C ASP A 59 -14.08 -14.25 8.70
N VAL A 60 -13.97 -14.77 7.46
CA VAL A 60 -14.39 -14.05 6.24
C VAL A 60 -15.89 -13.78 6.30
N GLN A 61 -16.72 -14.79 6.58
CA GLN A 61 -18.17 -14.64 6.64
C GLN A 61 -18.62 -13.76 7.81
N LYS A 62 -17.94 -13.82 8.96
CA LYS A 62 -18.21 -12.92 10.09
C LYS A 62 -17.89 -11.47 9.75
N THR A 63 -16.85 -11.23 8.95
CA THR A 63 -16.37 -9.88 8.62
C THR A 63 -17.16 -9.25 7.48
N LEU A 64 -17.48 -10.05 6.46
CA LEU A 64 -18.06 -9.56 5.19
C LEU A 64 -19.52 -9.97 4.99
N GLY A 65 -20.05 -10.87 5.82
CA GLY A 65 -21.38 -11.42 5.66
C GLY A 65 -21.46 -12.48 4.55
N THR A 66 -22.62 -12.56 3.91
CA THR A 66 -22.90 -13.51 2.84
C THR A 66 -22.30 -13.04 1.52
N PRO A 67 -21.57 -13.91 0.78
CA PRO A 67 -21.05 -13.56 -0.53
C PRO A 67 -22.18 -13.39 -1.55
N VAL A 68 -21.98 -12.54 -2.55
CA VAL A 68 -22.92 -12.41 -3.69
C VAL A 68 -22.85 -13.61 -4.62
N LYS A 69 -21.70 -14.30 -4.63
CA LYS A 69 -21.51 -15.53 -5.39
C LYS A 69 -20.47 -16.41 -4.70
N GLU A 70 -20.73 -17.71 -4.71
CA GLU A 70 -19.83 -18.73 -4.20
C GLU A 70 -19.63 -19.80 -5.27
N THR A 71 -18.38 -20.17 -5.52
CA THR A 71 -18.02 -21.26 -6.43
C THR A 71 -17.02 -22.17 -5.72
N GLN A 72 -17.35 -23.44 -5.58
CA GLN A 72 -16.50 -24.42 -4.93
C GLN A 72 -16.06 -25.49 -5.94
N ASN A 73 -14.76 -25.80 -5.93
CA ASN A 73 -14.22 -27.01 -6.53
C ASN A 73 -13.43 -27.79 -5.46
N ASP A 74 -12.92 -28.97 -5.81
CA ASP A 74 -12.29 -29.91 -4.87
C ASP A 74 -11.10 -29.32 -4.08
N ALA A 75 -10.46 -28.25 -4.59
CA ALA A 75 -9.26 -27.66 -3.99
C ALA A 75 -9.45 -26.22 -3.49
N VAL A 76 -10.39 -25.47 -4.07
CA VAL A 76 -10.53 -24.03 -3.84
C VAL A 76 -12.00 -23.64 -3.73
N THR A 77 -12.31 -22.83 -2.72
CA THR A 77 -13.57 -22.10 -2.63
C THR A 77 -13.32 -20.65 -3.02
N LEU A 78 -14.03 -20.16 -4.03
CA LEU A 78 -14.06 -18.75 -4.42
C LEU A 78 -15.33 -18.11 -3.88
N LEU A 79 -15.16 -17.08 -3.05
CA LEU A 79 -16.23 -16.21 -2.58
C LEU A 79 -16.08 -14.84 -3.24
N GLU A 80 -17.16 -14.33 -3.82
CA GLU A 80 -17.23 -12.99 -4.38
C GLU A 80 -18.09 -12.10 -3.48
N TYR A 81 -17.58 -10.90 -3.18
CA TYR A 81 -18.27 -9.88 -2.39
C TYR A 81 -18.36 -8.58 -3.18
N GLU A 82 -19.42 -7.81 -2.95
CA GLU A 82 -19.55 -6.49 -3.60
C GLU A 82 -18.30 -5.64 -3.38
N SER A 83 -17.93 -4.89 -4.41
CA SER A 83 -16.87 -3.90 -4.35
C SER A 83 -17.42 -2.52 -4.67
N SER A 84 -16.57 -1.49 -4.54
CA SER A 84 -16.90 -0.14 -5.02
C SER A 84 -17.03 -0.06 -6.55
N ASN A 85 -16.50 -1.05 -7.28
CA ASN A 85 -16.63 -1.16 -8.72
C ASN A 85 -17.95 -1.87 -9.07
N PRO A 86 -18.89 -1.22 -9.79
CA PRO A 86 -20.19 -1.81 -10.10
C PRO A 86 -20.12 -2.98 -11.09
N ASN A 87 -18.98 -3.17 -11.76
CA ASN A 87 -18.80 -4.21 -12.76
C ASN A 87 -18.02 -5.43 -12.25
N PHE A 88 -17.33 -5.31 -11.12
CA PHE A 88 -16.43 -6.35 -10.62
C PHE A 88 -16.53 -6.50 -9.10
N ASN A 89 -16.64 -7.74 -8.63
CA ASN A 89 -16.63 -8.06 -7.21
C ASN A 89 -15.20 -8.19 -6.67
N ASN A 90 -15.05 -8.06 -5.36
CA ASN A 90 -13.85 -8.53 -4.65
C ASN A 90 -13.85 -10.05 -4.62
N GLU A 91 -12.70 -10.68 -4.87
CA GLU A 91 -12.55 -12.14 -4.88
C GLU A 91 -11.77 -12.62 -3.66
N PHE A 92 -12.28 -13.65 -2.98
CA PHE A 92 -11.66 -14.30 -1.84
C PHE A 92 -11.53 -15.78 -2.13
N ASN A 93 -10.30 -16.27 -2.29
CA ASN A 93 -10.01 -17.67 -2.56
C ASN A 93 -9.56 -18.34 -1.27
N LEU A 94 -10.20 -19.45 -0.91
CA LEU A 94 -9.87 -20.27 0.24
C LEU A 94 -9.36 -21.64 -0.21
N ARG A 95 -8.39 -22.17 0.52
CA ARG A 95 -7.90 -23.55 0.38
C ARG A 95 -8.08 -24.26 1.71
N SER A 96 -8.77 -25.40 1.71
CA SER A 96 -9.07 -26.17 2.92
C SER A 96 -9.70 -25.31 4.04
N GLY A 97 -10.58 -24.38 3.68
CA GLY A 97 -11.27 -23.48 4.62
C GLY A 97 -10.43 -22.31 5.16
N VAL A 98 -9.20 -22.12 4.68
CA VAL A 98 -8.33 -21.00 5.06
C VAL A 98 -8.20 -20.03 3.90
N LEU A 99 -8.36 -18.74 4.17
CA LEU A 99 -8.18 -17.66 3.20
C LEU A 99 -6.77 -17.71 2.64
N TYR A 100 -6.64 -17.79 1.33
CA TYR A 100 -5.37 -17.98 0.65
C TYR A 100 -5.02 -16.82 -0.29
N PHE A 101 -6.02 -16.14 -0.85
CA PHE A 101 -5.80 -14.99 -1.72
C PHE A 101 -7.01 -14.05 -1.71
N VAL A 102 -6.75 -12.75 -1.71
CA VAL A 102 -7.78 -11.71 -1.90
C VAL A 102 -7.40 -10.84 -3.08
N LYS A 103 -8.32 -10.64 -4.01
CA LYS A 103 -8.23 -9.63 -5.06
C LYS A 103 -9.28 -8.56 -4.80
N GLN A 104 -8.84 -7.42 -4.26
CA GLN A 104 -9.66 -6.25 -4.02
C GLN A 104 -9.73 -5.41 -5.29
N GLN A 105 -10.94 -5.08 -5.73
CA GLN A 105 -11.21 -4.08 -6.75
C GLN A 105 -11.20 -2.69 -6.12
N VAL A 106 -10.52 -1.74 -6.76
CA VAL A 106 -10.33 -0.38 -6.26
C VAL A 106 -10.89 0.61 -7.26
N THR A 107 -11.64 1.58 -6.76
CA THR A 107 -12.11 2.75 -7.52
C THR A 107 -11.73 4.04 -6.81
N GLU A 108 -12.01 5.19 -7.43
CA GLU A 108 -11.74 6.50 -6.84
C GLU A 108 -12.46 6.71 -5.49
N SER A 109 -13.64 6.11 -5.29
CA SER A 109 -14.41 6.27 -4.04
C SER A 109 -13.72 5.67 -2.83
N ASP A 110 -12.82 4.68 -3.03
CA ASP A 110 -12.07 4.04 -1.94
C ASP A 110 -10.96 4.93 -1.40
N LYS A 111 -10.59 6.00 -2.14
CA LYS A 111 -9.52 6.95 -1.77
C LYS A 111 -8.18 6.26 -1.50
N ILE A 112 -7.95 5.12 -2.15
CA ILE A 112 -6.69 4.39 -2.09
C ILE A 112 -5.79 4.89 -3.21
N SER A 113 -4.56 5.29 -2.85
CA SER A 113 -3.54 5.70 -3.82
C SER A 113 -2.27 4.88 -3.69
N ILE A 114 -1.44 4.89 -4.74
CA ILE A 114 -0.09 4.31 -4.72
C ILE A 114 0.73 4.86 -3.55
N THR A 115 0.59 6.15 -3.23
CA THR A 115 1.26 6.79 -2.08
C THR A 115 0.85 6.13 -0.78
N ASN A 116 -0.45 5.89 -0.53
CA ASN A 116 -0.90 5.25 0.70
C ASN A 116 -0.37 3.83 0.85
N ILE A 117 -0.33 3.08 -0.26
CA ILE A 117 0.26 1.73 -0.29
C ILE A 117 1.74 1.79 0.05
N ASN A 118 2.49 2.72 -0.57
CA ASN A 118 3.92 2.86 -0.34
C ASN A 118 4.26 3.33 1.08
N GLU A 119 3.46 4.22 1.66
CA GLU A 119 3.59 4.64 3.06
C GLU A 119 3.38 3.48 4.03
N LYS A 120 2.43 2.60 3.72
CA LYS A 120 2.08 1.44 4.55
C LYS A 120 3.08 0.29 4.43
N TYR A 121 3.52 -0.02 3.20
CA TYR A 121 4.29 -1.23 2.90
C TYR A 121 5.75 -1.00 2.49
N GLY A 122 6.14 0.25 2.22
CA GLY A 122 7.45 0.61 1.69
C GLY A 122 7.46 0.70 0.16
N SER A 123 8.62 0.51 -0.46
CA SER A 123 8.73 0.43 -1.92
C SER A 123 8.51 -1.01 -2.39
N TYR A 124 7.88 -1.16 -3.56
CA TYR A 124 7.74 -2.48 -4.18
C TYR A 124 9.12 -3.03 -4.56
N GLU A 125 9.24 -4.36 -4.56
CA GLU A 125 10.48 -5.07 -4.87
C GLU A 125 10.54 -5.46 -6.35
N TYR A 126 9.38 -5.72 -6.96
CA TYR A 126 9.28 -6.21 -8.34
C TYR A 126 8.17 -5.50 -9.12
N VAL A 127 8.35 -5.42 -10.44
CA VAL A 127 7.33 -4.99 -11.40
C VAL A 127 7.11 -6.13 -12.39
N LEU A 128 5.87 -6.56 -12.53
CA LEU A 128 5.46 -7.55 -13.50
C LEU A 128 4.48 -6.95 -14.51
N TYR A 129 4.59 -7.42 -15.75
CA TYR A 129 3.84 -6.96 -16.90
C TYR A 129 2.83 -8.01 -17.33
N GLY A 130 1.58 -7.60 -17.45
CA GLY A 130 0.44 -8.44 -17.78
C GLY A 130 -0.47 -7.79 -18.83
N PRO A 131 -1.73 -8.23 -18.94
CA PRO A 131 -2.65 -7.79 -20.00
C PRO A 131 -2.86 -6.27 -20.10
N LEU A 132 -2.82 -5.55 -18.96
CA LEU A 132 -3.05 -4.11 -18.90
C LEU A 132 -1.78 -3.26 -19.06
N SER A 133 -0.61 -3.90 -19.21
CA SER A 133 0.68 -3.19 -19.29
C SER A 133 0.83 -2.32 -20.53
N THR A 134 0.11 -2.63 -21.61
CA THR A 134 0.03 -1.78 -22.81
C THR A 134 -0.61 -0.42 -22.54
N SER A 135 -1.43 -0.32 -21.49
CA SER A 135 -2.01 0.94 -20.98
C SER A 135 -1.25 1.50 -19.77
N SER A 136 0.01 1.06 -19.57
CA SER A 136 0.87 1.47 -18.44
C SER A 136 0.35 1.08 -17.05
N PHE A 137 -0.55 0.09 -16.97
CA PHE A 137 -0.95 -0.53 -15.70
C PHE A 137 -0.15 -1.81 -15.49
N ASN A 138 0.73 -1.80 -14.49
CA ASN A 138 1.60 -2.93 -14.17
C ASN A 138 1.30 -3.45 -12.77
N LEU A 139 1.75 -4.66 -12.48
CA LEU A 139 1.64 -5.29 -11.17
C LEU A 139 2.91 -5.00 -10.37
N TYR A 140 2.78 -4.27 -9.26
CA TYR A 140 3.87 -3.91 -8.35
C TYR A 140 3.80 -4.81 -7.11
N VAL A 141 4.86 -5.56 -6.83
CA VAL A 141 4.82 -6.69 -5.89
C VAL A 141 5.73 -6.48 -4.68
N TYR A 142 5.23 -6.85 -3.51
CA TYR A 142 5.92 -6.86 -2.23
C TYR A 142 5.85 -8.29 -1.65
N PRO A 143 6.64 -9.25 -2.17
CA PRO A 143 6.45 -10.67 -1.84
C PRO A 143 6.57 -10.94 -0.33
N ASN A 144 7.56 -10.31 0.31
CA ASN A 144 7.82 -10.44 1.75
C ASN A 144 6.74 -9.78 2.63
N LYS A 145 5.88 -8.95 2.04
CA LYS A 145 4.79 -8.26 2.74
C LYS A 145 3.43 -8.88 2.44
N GLY A 146 3.34 -9.81 1.48
CA GLY A 146 2.08 -10.43 1.12
C GLY A 146 1.10 -9.48 0.44
N VAL A 147 1.61 -8.48 -0.30
CA VAL A 147 0.77 -7.52 -1.02
C VAL A 147 1.32 -7.22 -2.41
N ALA A 148 0.43 -7.00 -3.36
CA ALA A 148 0.74 -6.44 -4.67
C ALA A 148 -0.40 -5.51 -5.11
N TYR A 149 -0.16 -4.67 -6.11
CA TYR A 149 -1.24 -3.87 -6.70
C TYR A 149 -1.05 -3.70 -8.20
N VAL A 150 -2.17 -3.66 -8.93
CA VAL A 150 -2.21 -3.24 -10.33
C VAL A 150 -2.47 -1.74 -10.36
N GLY A 151 -1.55 -0.97 -10.94
CA GLY A 151 -1.67 0.48 -10.96
C GLY A 151 -0.84 1.15 -12.04
N ASN A 152 -1.06 2.45 -12.21
CA ASN A 152 -0.31 3.29 -13.14
C ASN A 152 0.46 4.34 -12.35
N GLN A 153 1.80 4.25 -12.36
CA GLN A 153 2.67 5.13 -11.58
C GLN A 153 2.63 6.59 -12.06
N TYR A 154 2.25 6.84 -13.31
CA TYR A 154 2.15 8.19 -13.86
C TYR A 154 0.87 8.90 -13.39
N SER A 155 -0.28 8.20 -13.42
CA SER A 155 -1.55 8.77 -12.99
C SER A 155 -1.82 8.62 -11.48
N GLY A 156 -1.11 7.72 -10.81
CA GLY A 156 -1.32 7.40 -9.39
C GLY A 156 -2.52 6.47 -9.13
N ILE A 157 -3.20 6.02 -10.19
CA ILE A 157 -4.41 5.19 -10.11
C ILE A 157 -4.05 3.74 -9.75
N VAL A 158 -4.85 3.14 -8.86
CA VAL A 158 -4.82 1.73 -8.48
C VAL A 158 -6.13 1.09 -8.93
N PHE A 159 -6.05 -0.04 -9.65
CA PHE A 159 -7.23 -0.83 -10.04
C PHE A 159 -7.48 -1.99 -9.10
N GLU A 160 -6.40 -2.64 -8.65
CA GLU A 160 -6.52 -3.83 -7.82
C GLU A 160 -5.47 -3.83 -6.73
N ILE A 161 -5.83 -4.35 -5.56
CA ILE A 161 -4.88 -4.74 -4.51
C ILE A 161 -5.02 -6.23 -4.25
N TRP A 162 -3.90 -6.92 -4.25
CA TRP A 162 -3.82 -8.35 -4.06
C TRP A 162 -3.19 -8.62 -2.70
N TYR A 163 -3.83 -9.47 -1.90
CA TYR A 163 -3.32 -9.90 -0.59
C TYR A 163 -3.08 -11.41 -0.62
N PHE A 164 -1.90 -11.83 -0.16
CA PHE A 164 -1.45 -13.22 -0.16
C PHE A 164 -0.49 -13.49 1.02
N PRO A 165 -0.28 -14.75 1.42
CA PRO A 165 0.75 -15.08 2.41
C PRO A 165 2.13 -14.64 1.92
N PRO A 166 2.97 -14.03 2.78
CA PRO A 166 4.34 -13.67 2.39
C PRO A 166 5.09 -14.84 1.76
N THR A 167 5.75 -14.59 0.63
CA THR A 167 6.34 -15.65 -0.20
C THR A 167 7.52 -15.13 -1.04
N THR A 168 8.13 -16.00 -1.85
CA THR A 168 9.17 -15.66 -2.84
C THR A 168 8.55 -15.08 -4.11
N ILE A 169 9.33 -14.38 -4.94
CA ILE A 169 8.80 -13.87 -6.22
C ILE A 169 8.48 -15.00 -7.19
N GLU A 170 9.24 -16.09 -7.16
CA GLU A 170 9.05 -17.28 -7.98
C GLU A 170 7.73 -17.98 -7.66
N ASP A 171 7.47 -18.18 -6.36
CA ASP A 171 6.22 -18.73 -5.86
C ASP A 171 5.05 -17.80 -6.17
N PHE A 172 5.22 -16.49 -5.97
CA PHE A 172 4.19 -15.51 -6.28
C PHE A 172 3.73 -15.58 -7.74
N LYS A 173 4.69 -15.58 -8.67
CA LYS A 173 4.40 -15.68 -10.11
C LYS A 173 3.68 -16.96 -10.46
N THR A 174 4.10 -18.08 -9.88
CA THR A 174 3.50 -19.39 -10.17
C THR A 174 2.09 -19.52 -9.60
N GLN A 175 1.87 -18.98 -8.40
CA GLN A 175 0.64 -19.21 -7.64
C GLN A 175 -0.45 -18.17 -7.90
N TYR A 176 -0.09 -16.90 -8.15
CA TYR A 176 -1.03 -15.78 -8.22
C TYR A 176 -0.97 -15.00 -9.52
N ALA A 177 0.17 -14.99 -10.22
CA ALA A 177 0.40 -14.09 -11.35
C ALA A 177 0.94 -14.83 -12.58
N SER A 178 0.36 -15.99 -12.91
CA SER A 178 0.85 -16.89 -13.97
C SER A 178 0.81 -16.28 -15.38
N ASP A 179 -0.02 -15.27 -15.56
CA ASP A 179 -0.24 -14.47 -16.76
C ASP A 179 0.62 -13.20 -16.80
N TYR A 180 1.45 -12.97 -15.78
CA TYR A 180 2.37 -11.84 -15.69
C TYR A 180 3.83 -12.27 -15.90
N THR A 181 4.64 -11.36 -16.46
CA THR A 181 6.04 -11.62 -16.79
C THR A 181 6.94 -10.45 -16.41
N GLU A 182 8.26 -10.67 -16.29
CA GLU A 182 9.21 -9.60 -15.95
C GLU A 182 9.55 -8.68 -17.13
N THR A 183 9.15 -9.06 -18.34
CA THR A 183 9.42 -8.31 -19.55
C THR A 183 8.13 -7.76 -20.12
N LEU A 184 8.09 -6.46 -20.41
CA LEU A 184 6.98 -5.87 -21.15
C LEU A 184 6.90 -6.55 -22.53
N ARG A 185 5.83 -7.30 -22.75
CA ARG A 185 5.54 -7.85 -24.08
C ARG A 185 4.86 -6.75 -24.91
N PRO A 186 5.30 -6.50 -26.15
CA PRO A 186 4.57 -5.61 -27.05
C PRO A 186 3.16 -6.17 -27.29
N SER A 187 2.18 -5.28 -27.47
CA SER A 187 0.82 -5.67 -27.88
C SER A 187 0.91 -6.54 -29.13
N GLN A 188 0.32 -7.74 -29.09
CA GLN A 188 0.07 -8.54 -30.28
C GLN A 188 -1.04 -7.90 -31.13
#